data_AF-A0AA35XAD0-F1
#
_entry.id   AF-A0AA35XAD0-F1
#
_cell.length_a   1.000
_cell.length_b   1.000
_cell.length_c   1.000
_cell.angle_alpha   90.00
_cell.angle_beta   90.00
_cell.angle_gamma   90.00
#
_symmetry.space_group_name_H-M   'P 1'
#
loop_
_entity.id
_entity.type
_entity.pdbx_description
1 polymer ?
#
loop_
_entity_poly.entity_id
_entity_poly.type
_entity_poly.pdbx_seq_one_letter_code
_entity_poly.pdbx_strand_id
1 'polypeptide(L)'
;MAVALALRRRFRAVTVIKEEVAKLLELKKLVDDGKSSGQFVLKCPKGTRDYDPFQMAIREKVFSVITSCFKRHGAVAISTPAFELKETLLGKYGEDQKLIYDLADQGGELLSLRYDLTVPFARHVAMNNIKTMKRYHIDRVYRRDQPRMTLGRYREFYQCVSLSAFGSSV
;
A
#
# COMPACT_ATOMS: atom_id res chain seq x y z
N MET A 1 -13.48 -13.41 -30.99
CA MET A 1 -12.49 -12.31 -30.86
C MET A 1 -11.84 -12.21 -29.47
N ALA A 2 -12.59 -12.28 -28.35
CA ALA A 2 -12.04 -12.08 -26.99
C ALA A 2 -10.97 -13.09 -26.55
N VAL A 3 -11.12 -14.38 -26.90
CA VAL A 3 -10.17 -15.45 -26.54
C VAL A 3 -8.80 -15.25 -27.20
N ALA A 4 -8.77 -14.89 -28.49
CA ALA A 4 -7.54 -14.58 -29.22
C ALA A 4 -6.84 -13.33 -28.66
N LEU A 5 -7.59 -12.32 -28.24
CA LEU A 5 -7.04 -11.11 -27.60
C LEU A 5 -6.44 -11.42 -26.22
N ALA A 6 -7.11 -12.25 -25.41
CA ALA A 6 -6.64 -12.67 -24.10
C ALA A 6 -5.36 -13.53 -24.21
N LEU A 7 -5.32 -14.47 -25.16
CA LEU A 7 -4.13 -15.28 -25.43
C LEU A 7 -2.95 -14.41 -25.88
N ARG A 8 -3.17 -13.47 -26.82
CA ARG A 8 -2.11 -12.52 -27.25
C ARG A 8 -1.60 -11.64 -26.10
N ARG A 9 -2.47 -11.17 -25.21
CA ARG A 9 -2.08 -10.40 -24.00
C ARG A 9 -1.27 -11.26 -23.03
N ARG A 10 -1.65 -12.52 -22.84
CA ARG A 10 -0.94 -13.46 -21.95
C ARG A 10 0.44 -13.81 -22.48
N PHE A 11 0.57 -14.07 -23.77
CA PHE A 11 1.88 -14.29 -24.41
C PHE A 11 2.78 -13.06 -24.28
N ARG A 12 2.26 -11.86 -24.56
CA ARG A 12 3.02 -10.60 -24.41
C ARG A 12 3.52 -10.39 -22.98
N ALA A 13 2.68 -10.69 -21.97
CA ALA A 13 3.08 -10.57 -20.57
C ALA A 13 4.22 -11.52 -20.20
N VAL A 14 4.16 -12.78 -20.66
CA VAL A 14 5.22 -13.76 -20.40
C VAL A 14 6.55 -13.35 -21.04
N THR A 15 6.52 -12.83 -22.27
CA THR A 15 7.73 -12.37 -22.95
C THR A 15 8.37 -11.19 -22.21
N VAL A 16 7.57 -10.18 -21.83
CA VAL A 16 8.05 -9.02 -21.06
C VAL A 16 8.65 -9.43 -19.71
N ILE A 17 8.02 -10.36 -18.99
CA ILE A 17 8.56 -10.86 -17.71
C ILE A 17 9.92 -11.53 -17.91
N LYS A 18 10.06 -12.37 -18.95
CA LYS A 18 11.33 -13.04 -19.25
C LYS A 18 12.43 -12.03 -19.57
N GLU A 19 12.11 -11.02 -20.37
CA GLU A 19 13.05 -9.94 -20.71
C GLU A 19 13.48 -9.15 -19.46
N GLU A 20 12.54 -8.78 -18.60
CA GLU A 20 12.85 -7.99 -17.39
C GLU A 20 13.65 -8.81 -16.37
N VAL A 21 13.32 -10.09 -16.20
CA VAL A 21 14.12 -11.02 -15.38
C VAL A 21 15.54 -11.13 -15.93
N ALA A 22 15.71 -11.28 -17.24
CA ALA A 22 17.04 -11.35 -17.86
C ALA A 22 17.85 -10.07 -17.61
N LYS A 23 17.26 -8.89 -17.79
CA LYS A 23 17.91 -7.59 -17.51
C LYS A 23 18.33 -7.45 -16.05
N LEU A 24 17.45 -7.79 -15.10
CA LEU A 24 17.77 -7.70 -13.67
C LEU A 24 18.90 -8.67 -13.27
N LEU A 25 18.93 -9.87 -13.86
CA LEU A 25 20.01 -10.83 -13.66
C LEU A 25 21.34 -10.36 -14.26
N GLU A 26 21.31 -9.70 -15.42
CA GLU A 26 22.49 -9.11 -16.05
C GLU A 26 23.04 -7.94 -15.22
N LEU A 27 22.18 -7.02 -14.78
CA LEU A 27 22.56 -5.93 -13.88
C LEU A 27 23.19 -6.44 -12.59
N LYS A 28 22.66 -7.53 -12.03
CA LYS A 28 23.25 -8.18 -10.86
C LYS A 28 24.67 -8.67 -11.12
N LYS A 29 24.93 -9.31 -12.27
CA LYS A 29 26.27 -9.80 -12.65
C LYS A 29 27.28 -8.67 -12.84
N LEU A 30 26.87 -7.55 -13.47
CA LEU A 30 27.76 -6.40 -13.71
C LEU A 30 28.26 -5.76 -12.39
N VAL A 31 27.45 -5.83 -11.33
CA VAL A 31 27.83 -5.37 -9.98
C VAL A 31 28.81 -6.34 -9.33
N ASP A 32 28.54 -7.65 -9.44
CA ASP A 32 29.42 -8.70 -8.89
C ASP A 32 30.82 -8.67 -9.54
N ASP A 33 30.91 -8.32 -10.83
CA ASP A 33 32.15 -8.16 -11.59
C ASP A 33 32.89 -6.82 -11.35
N GLY A 34 32.36 -5.92 -10.52
CA GLY A 34 32.98 -4.63 -10.19
C GLY A 34 33.00 -3.58 -11.31
N LYS A 35 32.16 -3.75 -12.36
CA LYS A 35 32.15 -2.90 -13.57
C LYS A 35 31.22 -1.67 -13.51
N SER A 36 30.47 -1.48 -12.42
CA SER A 36 29.53 -0.35 -12.26
C SER A 36 29.77 0.47 -10.97
N SER A 37 29.75 1.80 -11.09
CA SER A 37 29.97 2.76 -9.99
C SER A 37 28.82 2.86 -8.97
N GLY A 38 27.69 2.18 -9.22
CA GLY A 38 26.58 2.04 -8.29
C GLY A 38 26.40 0.58 -7.86
N GLN A 39 26.33 0.34 -6.55
CA GLN A 39 26.04 -0.99 -5.99
C GLN A 39 24.55 -1.32 -6.23
N PHE A 40 24.21 -1.86 -7.39
CA PHE A 40 22.85 -2.36 -7.64
C PHE A 40 22.61 -3.63 -6.81
N VAL A 41 21.60 -3.59 -5.95
CA VAL A 41 21.26 -4.70 -5.06
C VAL A 41 19.81 -5.07 -5.29
N LEU A 42 19.58 -6.31 -5.73
CA LEU A 42 18.25 -6.86 -5.89
C LEU A 42 17.69 -7.25 -4.51
N LYS A 43 16.93 -6.34 -3.89
CA LYS A 43 16.26 -6.55 -2.61
C LYS A 43 15.01 -5.68 -2.47
N CYS A 44 14.06 -6.10 -1.65
CA CYS A 44 12.95 -5.23 -1.24
C CYS A 44 13.48 -4.02 -0.44
N PRO A 45 12.82 -2.85 -0.49
CA PRO A 45 13.10 -1.73 0.38
C PRO A 45 13.11 -2.12 1.87
N LYS A 46 13.97 -1.47 2.66
CA LYS A 46 14.11 -1.74 4.10
C LYS A 46 12.76 -1.64 4.82
N GLY A 47 12.38 -2.71 5.52
CA GLY A 47 11.12 -2.79 6.26
C GLY A 47 9.90 -3.14 5.42
N THR A 48 10.09 -3.59 4.18
CA THR A 48 9.05 -4.15 3.30
C THR A 48 9.40 -5.61 2.97
N ARG A 49 8.43 -6.36 2.45
CA ARG A 49 8.63 -7.76 2.01
C ARG A 49 7.60 -8.18 0.98
N ASP A 50 7.99 -9.15 0.17
CA ASP A 50 7.06 -9.90 -0.66
C ASP A 50 6.29 -10.94 0.18
N TYR A 51 5.17 -11.40 -0.37
CA TYR A 51 4.35 -12.47 0.22
C TYR A 51 4.30 -13.64 -0.76
N ASP A 52 4.86 -14.78 -0.37
CA ASP A 52 4.86 -16.00 -1.17
C ASP A 52 3.45 -16.61 -1.28
N PRO A 53 3.20 -17.51 -2.25
CA PRO A 53 1.87 -18.10 -2.47
C PRO A 53 1.23 -18.70 -1.20
N PHE A 54 2.02 -19.36 -0.37
CA PHE A 54 1.55 -19.92 0.90
C PHE A 54 1.13 -18.82 1.90
N GLN A 55 1.92 -17.76 2.02
CA GLN A 55 1.61 -16.62 2.88
C GLN A 55 0.36 -15.87 2.39
N MET A 56 0.22 -15.75 1.06
CA MET A 56 -0.97 -15.16 0.43
C MET A 56 -2.23 -15.99 0.69
N ALA A 57 -2.17 -17.31 0.57
CA ALA A 57 -3.30 -18.19 0.87
C ALA A 57 -3.79 -18.05 2.32
N ILE A 58 -2.85 -18.00 3.28
CA ILE A 58 -3.19 -17.73 4.69
C ILE A 58 -3.86 -16.37 4.83
N ARG A 59 -3.29 -15.36 4.18
CA ARG A 59 -3.74 -13.98 4.30
C ARG A 59 -5.12 -13.75 3.70
N GLU A 60 -5.42 -14.37 2.57
CA GLU A 60 -6.75 -14.37 1.96
C GLU A 60 -7.79 -14.99 2.90
N LYS A 61 -7.44 -16.12 3.55
CA LYS A 61 -8.31 -16.75 4.55
C LYS A 61 -8.57 -15.82 5.75
N VAL A 62 -7.52 -15.17 6.27
CA VAL A 62 -7.64 -14.21 7.38
C VAL A 62 -8.51 -13.01 6.97
N PHE A 63 -8.28 -12.42 5.80
CA PHE A 63 -9.06 -11.30 5.30
C PHE A 63 -10.52 -11.66 5.05
N SER A 64 -10.80 -12.88 4.58
CA SER A 64 -12.16 -13.37 4.39
C SER A 64 -12.93 -13.40 5.72
N VAL A 65 -12.31 -13.91 6.79
CA VAL A 65 -12.93 -13.95 8.13
C VAL A 65 -13.18 -12.54 8.67
N ILE A 66 -12.18 -11.67 8.60
CA ILE A 66 -12.28 -10.28 9.06
C ILE A 66 -13.38 -9.52 8.29
N THR A 67 -13.36 -9.63 6.96
CA THR A 67 -14.34 -8.98 6.08
C THR A 67 -15.76 -9.49 6.36
N SER A 68 -15.92 -10.79 6.58
CA SER A 68 -17.21 -11.39 6.91
C SER A 68 -17.76 -10.85 8.24
N CYS A 69 -16.90 -10.64 9.23
CA CYS A 69 -17.26 -10.00 10.49
C CYS A 69 -17.74 -8.56 10.26
N PHE A 70 -16.95 -7.73 9.57
CA PHE A 70 -17.34 -6.34 9.30
C PHE A 70 -18.66 -6.22 8.53
N LYS A 71 -18.85 -7.03 7.49
CA LYS A 71 -20.09 -7.07 6.70
C LYS A 71 -21.30 -7.49 7.54
N ARG A 72 -21.14 -8.47 8.44
CA ARG A 72 -22.21 -8.90 9.36
C ARG A 72 -22.68 -7.78 10.27
N HIS A 73 -21.78 -6.85 10.61
CA HIS A 73 -22.10 -5.65 11.38
C HIS A 73 -22.58 -4.47 10.51
N GLY A 74 -22.89 -4.67 9.22
CA GLY A 74 -23.42 -3.63 8.33
C GLY A 74 -22.39 -2.61 7.82
N ALA A 75 -21.09 -2.91 7.93
CA ALA A 75 -20.06 -2.04 7.39
C ALA A 75 -19.90 -2.24 5.87
N VAL A 76 -19.79 -1.13 5.14
CA VAL A 76 -19.52 -1.14 3.69
C VAL A 76 -18.03 -0.98 3.39
N ALA A 77 -17.57 -1.52 2.26
CA ALA A 77 -16.18 -1.38 1.85
C ALA A 77 -15.92 -0.01 1.22
N ILE A 78 -14.80 0.63 1.55
CA ILE A 78 -14.29 1.77 0.79
C ILE A 78 -12.80 1.56 0.48
N SER A 79 -12.29 2.30 -0.49
CA SER A 79 -10.86 2.41 -0.80
C SER A 79 -10.52 3.88 -1.00
N THR A 80 -9.35 4.30 -0.52
CA THR A 80 -8.79 5.63 -0.80
C THR A 80 -7.44 5.47 -1.51
N PRO A 81 -6.93 6.50 -2.18
CA PRO A 81 -5.58 6.46 -2.76
C PRO A 81 -4.50 6.12 -1.71
N ALA A 82 -3.35 5.62 -2.18
CA ALA A 82 -2.21 5.27 -1.32
C ALA A 82 -1.48 6.50 -0.76
N PHE A 83 -1.60 7.62 -1.46
CA PHE A 83 -1.06 8.93 -1.10
C PHE A 83 -2.18 9.93 -0.92
N GLU A 84 -1.95 10.91 -0.05
CA GLU A 84 -2.82 12.05 0.20
C GLU A 84 -2.00 13.33 -0.01
N LEU A 85 -2.68 14.47 -0.17
CA LEU A 85 -2.01 15.76 -0.12
C LEU A 85 -1.26 15.88 1.21
N LYS A 86 -0.02 16.34 1.18
CA LYS A 86 0.83 16.47 2.38
C LYS A 86 0.14 17.29 3.47
N GLU A 87 -0.57 18.35 3.07
CA GLU A 87 -1.36 19.20 3.96
C GLU A 87 -2.47 18.44 4.71
N THR A 88 -3.10 17.45 4.07
CA THR A 88 -4.16 16.64 4.70
C THR A 88 -3.62 15.85 5.90
N LEU A 89 -2.35 15.46 5.86
CA LEU A 89 -1.70 14.69 6.93
C LEU A 89 -1.00 15.57 7.98
N LEU A 90 -0.83 16.87 7.71
CA LEU A 90 -0.09 17.79 8.56
C LEU A 90 -0.81 18.02 9.90
N GLY A 91 -0.06 18.00 11.00
CA GLY A 91 -0.57 18.29 12.35
C GLY A 91 -1.51 17.22 12.92
N LYS A 92 -1.72 16.09 12.24
CA LYS A 92 -2.63 15.02 12.70
C LYS A 92 -1.97 13.98 13.60
N TYR A 93 -0.64 13.89 13.57
CA TYR A 93 0.11 12.79 14.18
C TYR A 93 1.14 13.23 15.22
N GLY A 94 1.15 14.50 15.63
CA GLY A 94 2.10 15.01 16.62
C GLY A 94 3.56 14.68 16.28
N GLU A 95 4.29 14.07 17.21
CA GLU A 95 5.68 13.66 17.01
C GLU A 95 5.90 12.62 15.91
N ASP A 96 4.88 11.80 15.61
CA ASP A 96 4.96 10.75 14.59
C ASP A 96 4.90 11.31 13.16
N GLN A 97 4.64 12.61 12.98
CA GLN A 97 4.62 13.25 11.68
C GLN A 97 5.96 13.10 10.92
N LYS A 98 7.09 13.04 11.65
CA LYS A 98 8.42 12.80 11.08
C LYS A 98 8.57 11.42 10.42
N LEU A 99 7.66 10.50 10.73
CA LEU A 99 7.67 9.13 10.22
C LEU A 99 6.86 8.99 8.91
N ILE A 100 6.29 10.07 8.38
CA ILE A 100 5.56 10.04 7.12
C ILE A 100 6.54 9.96 5.92
N TYR A 101 6.16 9.17 4.92
CA TYR A 101 6.86 9.10 3.65
C TYR A 101 6.35 10.20 2.71
N ASP A 102 7.21 11.15 2.37
CA ASP A 102 6.92 12.16 1.35
C ASP A 102 7.35 11.66 -0.03
N LEU A 103 6.54 11.96 -1.05
CA LEU A 103 6.91 11.76 -2.44
C LEU A 103 7.82 12.91 -2.89
N ALA A 104 8.67 12.63 -3.89
CA ALA A 104 9.51 13.66 -4.48
C ALA A 104 8.67 14.71 -5.19
N ASP A 105 9.03 15.98 -5.01
CA ASP A 105 8.44 17.09 -5.75
C ASP A 105 8.82 16.98 -7.24
N GLN A 106 7.80 17.09 -8.09
CA GLN A 106 7.93 17.02 -9.55
C GLN A 106 7.28 18.24 -10.23
N GLY A 107 7.14 19.35 -9.50
CA GLY A 107 6.57 20.61 -9.99
C GLY A 107 5.04 20.67 -9.90
N GLY A 108 4.44 19.87 -9.01
CA GLY A 108 2.99 19.74 -8.86
C GLY A 108 2.55 19.69 -7.39
N GLU A 109 1.53 18.89 -7.10
CA GLU A 109 1.04 18.71 -5.75
C GLU A 109 2.08 18.00 -4.86
N LEU A 110 2.25 18.49 -3.62
CA LEU A 110 3.06 17.81 -2.63
C LEU A 110 2.26 16.66 -2.01
N LEU A 111 2.76 15.44 -2.21
CA LEU A 111 2.08 14.21 -1.82
C LEU A 111 2.85 13.45 -0.75
N SER A 112 2.12 12.74 0.10
CA SER A 112 2.69 11.87 1.13
C SER A 112 1.90 10.56 1.19
N LEU A 113 2.58 9.45 1.45
CA LEU A 113 1.91 8.16 1.67
C LEU A 113 1.10 8.21 2.96
N ARG A 114 -0.09 7.58 2.93
CA ARG A 114 -0.97 7.51 4.10
C ARG A 114 -0.31 6.77 5.28
N TYR A 115 -0.36 7.41 6.45
CA TYR A 115 0.19 6.88 7.71
C TYR A 115 -0.76 5.88 8.40
N ASP A 116 -2.06 6.07 8.21
CA ASP A 116 -3.14 5.21 8.68
C ASP A 116 -4.35 5.22 7.71
N LEU A 117 -5.45 4.56 8.08
CA LEU A 117 -6.71 4.55 7.34
C LEU A 117 -7.79 5.47 7.95
N THR A 118 -7.47 6.21 9.01
CA THR A 118 -8.40 7.07 9.75
C THR A 118 -8.46 8.47 9.14
N VAL A 119 -7.30 9.11 8.92
CA VAL A 119 -7.27 10.46 8.32
C VAL A 119 -7.78 10.44 6.87
N PRO A 120 -7.39 9.47 6.01
CA PRO A 120 -8.01 9.34 4.68
C PRO A 120 -9.53 9.17 4.73
N PHE A 121 -10.05 8.49 5.75
CA PHE A 121 -11.49 8.34 5.91
C PHE A 121 -12.16 9.65 6.35
N ALA A 122 -11.59 10.38 7.30
CA ALA A 122 -12.10 11.68 7.73
C ALA A 122 -12.15 12.65 6.55
N ARG A 123 -11.09 12.71 5.72
CA ARG A 123 -11.07 13.48 4.47
C ARG A 123 -12.17 13.01 3.52
N HIS A 124 -12.36 11.69 3.34
CA HIS A 124 -13.41 11.16 2.45
C HIS A 124 -14.82 11.58 2.90
N VAL A 125 -15.09 11.49 4.20
CA VAL A 125 -16.36 11.90 4.80
C VAL A 125 -16.61 13.40 4.60
N ALA A 126 -15.61 14.24 4.89
CA ALA A 126 -15.69 15.69 4.73
C ALA A 126 -15.87 16.10 3.26
N MET A 127 -15.05 15.57 2.35
CA MET A 127 -15.05 15.89 0.93
C MET A 127 -16.38 15.56 0.24
N ASN A 128 -17.07 14.50 0.69
CA ASN A 128 -18.35 14.06 0.13
C ASN A 128 -19.56 14.48 0.97
N ASN A 129 -19.39 15.30 2.01
CA ASN A 129 -20.45 15.74 2.92
C ASN A 129 -21.28 14.57 3.50
N ILE A 130 -20.61 13.46 3.84
CA ILE A 130 -21.27 12.26 4.35
C ILE A 130 -21.64 12.46 5.82
N LYS A 131 -22.93 12.37 6.16
CA LYS A 131 -23.41 12.54 7.54
C LYS A 131 -23.27 11.28 8.39
N THR A 132 -23.58 10.12 7.82
CA THR A 132 -23.50 8.84 8.51
C THR A 132 -22.96 7.78 7.58
N MET A 133 -21.98 7.02 8.06
CA MET A 133 -21.42 5.90 7.32
C MET A 133 -20.76 4.92 8.27
N LYS A 134 -21.09 3.64 8.13
CA LYS A 134 -20.35 2.55 8.76
C LYS A 134 -19.54 1.84 7.69
N ARG A 135 -18.21 1.88 7.80
CA ARG A 135 -17.33 1.32 6.77
C ARG A 135 -16.23 0.47 7.34
N TYR A 136 -15.69 -0.40 6.48
CA TYR A 136 -14.43 -1.07 6.71
C TYR A 136 -13.44 -0.76 5.59
N HIS A 137 -12.16 -0.75 5.94
CA HIS A 137 -11.05 -0.53 5.03
C HIS A 137 -9.91 -1.47 5.42
N ILE A 138 -9.47 -2.30 4.48
CA ILE A 138 -8.36 -3.24 4.65
C ILE A 138 -7.32 -2.90 3.59
N ASP A 139 -6.26 -2.20 3.98
CA ASP A 139 -5.23 -1.76 3.03
C ASP A 139 -3.88 -1.51 3.73
N ARG A 140 -2.83 -1.34 2.93
CA ARG A 140 -1.47 -1.05 3.38
C ARG A 140 -1.33 0.38 3.85
N VAL A 141 -0.53 0.57 4.90
CA VAL A 141 -0.12 1.88 5.41
C VAL A 141 1.40 1.94 5.54
N TYR A 142 1.94 3.15 5.54
CA TYR A 142 3.37 3.38 5.39
C TYR A 142 3.91 4.24 6.54
N ARG A 143 4.92 3.72 7.24
CA ARG A 143 5.55 4.40 8.37
C ARG A 143 7.06 4.25 8.28
N ARG A 144 7.82 5.34 8.33
CA ARG A 144 9.30 5.36 8.32
C ARG A 144 9.91 4.93 9.64
N ASP A 145 9.27 3.96 10.28
CA ASP A 145 9.70 3.44 11.56
C ASP A 145 11.09 2.79 11.47
N GLN A 146 11.78 2.64 12.60
CA GLN A 146 12.99 1.85 12.66
C GLN A 146 12.60 0.37 12.72
N PRO A 147 12.76 -0.39 11.62
CA PRO A 147 12.19 -1.72 11.55
C PRO A 147 12.90 -2.64 12.53
N ARG A 148 12.10 -3.35 13.32
CA ARG A 148 12.52 -4.46 14.18
C ARG A 148 11.79 -5.69 13.67
N MET A 149 12.40 -6.37 12.70
CA MET A 149 11.76 -7.45 11.94
C MET A 149 11.35 -8.62 12.84
N THR A 150 12.14 -8.92 13.86
CA THR A 150 11.86 -9.94 14.88
C THR A 150 10.61 -9.62 15.72
N LEU A 151 10.24 -8.35 15.82
CA LEU A 151 9.05 -7.88 16.55
C LEU A 151 7.89 -7.52 15.61
N GLY A 152 7.99 -7.86 14.31
CA GLY A 152 6.96 -7.54 13.32
C GLY A 152 6.79 -6.04 13.04
N ARG A 153 7.77 -5.20 13.39
CA ARG A 153 7.73 -3.75 13.14
C ARG A 153 8.23 -3.46 11.73
N TYR A 154 7.30 -3.40 10.78
CA TYR A 154 7.54 -3.12 9.36
C TYR A 154 7.27 -1.66 9.01
N ARG A 155 7.78 -1.22 7.87
CA ARG A 155 7.49 0.10 7.30
C ARG A 155 6.28 0.11 6.38
N GLU A 156 5.91 -1.05 5.87
CA GLU A 156 4.68 -1.30 5.12
C GLU A 156 3.96 -2.48 5.77
N PHE A 157 2.70 -2.29 6.14
CA PHE A 157 1.87 -3.35 6.71
C PHE A 157 0.38 -3.06 6.52
N TYR A 158 -0.45 -4.09 6.63
CA TYR A 158 -1.90 -3.95 6.52
C TYR A 158 -2.52 -3.46 7.82
N GLN A 159 -3.43 -2.52 7.69
CA GLN A 159 -4.42 -2.21 8.73
C GLN A 159 -5.77 -2.78 8.29
N CYS A 160 -6.51 -3.35 9.24
CA CYS A 160 -7.87 -3.83 9.04
C CYS A 160 -8.78 -3.07 9.99
N VAL A 161 -9.44 -2.01 9.50
CA VAL A 161 -10.15 -1.07 10.38
C VAL A 161 -11.61 -0.94 9.95
N SER A 162 -12.52 -1.14 10.92
CA SER A 162 -13.91 -0.73 10.81
C SER A 162 -14.13 0.53 11.64
N LEU A 163 -14.56 1.63 11.01
CA LEU A 163 -14.92 2.88 11.69
C LEU A 163 -16.31 3.30 11.24
N SER A 164 -16.97 4.04 12.12
CA SER A 164 -18.25 4.68 11.83
C SER A 164 -18.06 6.19 11.93
N ALA A 165 -18.52 6.91 10.93
CA ALA A 165 -18.73 8.35 11.02
C ALA A 165 -20.18 8.58 11.47
N PHE A 166 -20.33 9.30 12.58
CA PHE A 166 -21.61 9.80 13.05
C PHE A 166 -21.52 11.32 13.06
N GLY A 167 -22.35 11.98 12.26
CA GLY A 167 -22.57 13.41 12.40
C GLY A 167 -23.19 13.67 13.76
N SER A 168 -22.62 14.59 14.53
CA SER A 168 -23.34 15.22 15.62
C SER A 168 -24.60 15.85 15.01
N SER A 169 -25.78 15.47 15.50
CA SER A 169 -26.98 16.26 15.29
C SER A 169 -26.70 17.64 15.88
N VAL A 170 -26.41 18.62 15.02
CA VAL A 170 -26.62 20.03 15.37
C VAL A 170 -28.11 20.32 15.33
#